data_AF-A0A965PBY5-F1
#
_entry.id   AF-A0A965PBY5-F1
#
_cell.length_a   1.000
_cell.length_b   1.000
_cell.length_c   1.000
_cell.angle_alpha   90.00
_cell.angle_beta   90.00
_cell.angle_gamma   90.00
#
_symmetry.space_group_name_H-M   'P 1'
#
loop_
_entity.id
_entity.type
_entity.pdbx_description
1 polymer ?
#
loop_
_entity_poly.entity_id
_entity_poly.type
_entity_poly.pdbx_seq_one_letter_code
_entity_poly.pdbx_strand_id
1 'polypeptide(L)'
;MIRYFRSAVAVYQGVCDALDAAYGYPRPETLTDRTLPLVGSLPTDETGRVYLAVSAEYCEFNLPSELLPQLLASGQVEEITAEEYGAVLPQGAD
;
A
#
# COMPACT_ATOMS: atom_id res chain seq x y z
N MET A 1 -7.79 2.75 -13.00
CA MET A 1 -6.40 2.36 -13.34
C MET A 1 -5.71 1.88 -12.07
N ILE A 2 -4.78 0.92 -12.13
CA ILE A 2 -4.02 0.47 -10.94
C ILE A 2 -2.67 1.18 -10.91
N ARG A 3 -2.27 1.63 -9.73
CA ARG A 3 -0.95 2.17 -9.42
C ARG A 3 -0.19 1.20 -8.53
N TYR A 4 1.11 1.14 -8.74
CA TYR A 4 1.99 0.22 -8.03
C TYR A 4 3.02 1.04 -7.26
N PHE A 5 3.19 0.69 -5.99
CA PHE A 5 4.11 1.37 -5.11
C PHE A 5 4.99 0.37 -4.40
N ARG A 6 6.26 0.71 -4.21
CA ARG A 6 7.17 -0.01 -3.32
C ARG A 6 7.57 0.86 -2.16
N SER A 7 7.71 0.26 -0.99
CA SER A 7 8.20 0.96 0.21
C SER A 7 8.82 -0.02 1.20
N ALA A 8 9.47 0.49 2.24
CA ALA A 8 9.90 -0.34 3.35
C ALA A 8 8.70 -0.81 4.17
N VAL A 9 8.77 -2.01 4.76
CA VAL A 9 7.74 -2.57 5.65
C VAL A 9 7.30 -1.58 6.72
N ALA A 10 8.26 -0.92 7.39
CA ALA A 10 7.98 0.04 8.45
C ALA A 10 7.18 1.26 7.95
N VAL A 11 7.49 1.76 6.75
CA VAL A 11 6.77 2.88 6.12
C VAL A 11 5.34 2.45 5.82
N TYR A 12 5.17 1.30 5.16
CA TYR A 12 3.85 0.77 4.81
C TYR A 12 2.96 0.58 6.05
N GLN A 13 3.52 0.00 7.12
CA GLN A 13 2.80 -0.18 8.37
C GLN A 13 2.38 1.15 9.00
N GLY A 14 3.25 2.17 8.97
CA GLY A 14 2.91 3.51 9.45
C GLY A 14 1.80 4.17 8.63
N VAL A 15 1.79 3.97 7.31
CA VAL A 15 0.72 4.46 6.44
C VAL A 15 -0.60 3.75 6.71
N CYS A 16 -0.59 2.42 6.87
CA CYS A 16 -1.79 1.68 7.28
C CYS A 16 -2.35 2.20 8.59
N ASP A 17 -1.51 2.38 9.62
CA ASP A 17 -1.94 2.89 10.92
C ASP A 17 -2.54 4.30 10.83
N ALA A 18 -1.90 5.19 10.07
CA ALA A 18 -2.42 6.54 9.84
C ALA A 18 -3.77 6.55 9.10
N LEU A 19 -3.93 5.70 8.08
CA LEU A 19 -5.18 5.57 7.36
C LEU A 19 -6.26 4.92 8.23
N ASP A 20 -5.93 3.85 8.96
CA ASP A 20 -6.85 3.17 9.88
C ASP A 20 -7.34 4.14 10.97
N ALA A 21 -6.45 4.91 11.59
CA ALA A 21 -6.79 5.93 12.57
C ALA A 21 -7.69 7.03 11.97
N ALA A 22 -7.39 7.47 10.75
CA ALA A 22 -8.12 8.58 10.13
C ALA A 22 -9.48 8.17 9.55
N TYR A 23 -9.62 6.93 9.05
CA TYR A 23 -10.90 6.36 8.65
C TYR A 23 -11.72 5.79 9.82
N GLY A 24 -11.12 5.65 11.00
CA GLY A 24 -11.75 5.10 12.20
C GLY A 24 -11.94 3.58 12.13
N TYR A 25 -10.97 2.86 11.59
CA TYR A 25 -10.90 1.40 11.65
C TYR A 25 -10.31 0.93 13.00
N PRO A 26 -10.70 -0.27 13.48
CA PRO A 26 -11.63 -1.22 12.88
C PRO A 26 -13.09 -0.74 12.93
N ARG A 27 -13.85 -0.98 11.85
CA ARG A 27 -15.29 -0.65 11.77
C ARG A 27 -16.11 -1.91 12.03
N PRO A 28 -16.65 -2.09 13.26
CA PRO A 28 -17.40 -3.30 13.60
C PRO A 28 -18.68 -3.43 12.79
N GLU A 29 -19.26 -2.31 12.32
CA GLU A 29 -20.51 -2.28 11.55
C GLU A 29 -20.39 -2.87 10.14
N THR A 30 -19.25 -2.69 9.47
CA THR A 30 -19.02 -3.20 8.11
C THR A 30 -18.13 -4.43 8.07
N LEU A 31 -17.80 -4.99 9.25
CA LEU A 31 -16.82 -6.08 9.41
C LEU A 31 -15.47 -5.79 8.72
N THR A 32 -15.15 -4.51 8.56
CA THR A 32 -13.93 -4.09 7.89
C THR A 32 -12.89 -3.79 8.97
N ASP A 33 -11.89 -4.65 9.08
CA ASP A 33 -10.87 -4.53 10.12
C ASP A 33 -9.85 -3.43 9.79
N ARG A 34 -9.51 -3.26 8.51
CA ARG A 34 -8.46 -2.34 8.04
C ARG A 34 -8.77 -1.77 6.66
N THR A 35 -8.20 -0.62 6.36
CA THR A 35 -8.32 0.04 5.06
C THR A 35 -7.43 -0.58 3.97
N LEU A 36 -6.27 -1.12 4.36
CA LEU A 36 -5.28 -1.71 3.48
C LEU A 36 -4.92 -3.13 3.94
N PRO A 37 -4.44 -4.00 3.04
CA PRO A 37 -4.05 -5.36 3.38
C PRO A 37 -2.89 -5.40 4.40
N LEU A 38 -2.74 -6.53 5.08
CA LEU A 38 -1.60 -6.73 5.96
C LEU A 38 -0.33 -6.88 5.14
N VAL A 39 0.79 -6.42 5.70
CA VAL A 39 2.10 -6.55 5.07
C VAL A 39 2.46 -7.99 4.72
N GLY A 40 2.04 -8.96 5.54
CA GLY A 40 2.26 -10.38 5.29
C GLY A 40 1.39 -10.98 4.17
N SER A 41 0.39 -10.25 3.68
CA SER A 41 -0.40 -10.63 2.51
C SER A 41 0.11 -9.98 1.22
N LEU A 42 1.10 -9.08 1.32
CA LEU A 42 1.68 -8.42 0.16
C LEU A 42 2.96 -9.13 -0.30
N PRO A 43 3.25 -9.07 -1.60
CA PRO A 43 4.55 -9.51 -2.12
C PRO A 43 5.67 -8.66 -1.48
N THR A 44 6.68 -9.37 -0.99
CA THR A 44 7.89 -8.78 -0.42
C THR A 44 9.09 -9.26 -1.21
N ASP A 45 10.02 -8.36 -1.49
CA ASP A 45 11.29 -8.69 -2.15
C ASP A 45 12.35 -9.15 -1.13
N GLU A 46 13.42 -9.80 -1.61
CA GLU A 46 14.57 -10.27 -0.80
C GLU A 46 15.23 -9.13 0.01
N THR A 47 15.07 -7.88 -0.44
CA THR A 47 15.54 -6.68 0.24
C THR A 47 14.68 -6.24 1.43
N GLY A 48 13.55 -6.91 1.71
CA GLY A 48 12.62 -6.55 2.78
C GLY A 48 11.71 -5.38 2.44
N ARG A 49 11.51 -5.10 1.14
CA ARG A 49 10.57 -4.09 0.64
C ARG A 49 9.24 -4.73 0.33
N VAL A 50 8.16 -3.97 0.51
CA VAL A 50 6.80 -4.40 0.26
C VAL A 50 6.23 -3.68 -0.95
N TYR A 51 5.40 -4.40 -1.68
CA TYR A 51 4.87 -3.95 -2.95
C TYR A 51 3.36 -3.93 -2.85
N LEU A 52 2.78 -2.77 -3.08
CA LEU A 52 1.34 -2.54 -3.01
C LEU A 52 0.81 -2.20 -4.41
N ALA A 53 -0.20 -2.95 -4.85
CA ALA A 53 -1.04 -2.58 -5.97
C ALA A 53 -2.33 -1.96 -5.43
N VAL A 54 -2.63 -0.73 -5.84
CA VAL A 54 -3.81 0.01 -5.37
C VAL A 54 -4.45 0.77 -6.53
N SER A 55 -5.77 0.89 -6.53
CA SER A 55 -6.46 1.66 -7.58
C SER A 55 -6.08 3.14 -7.51
N ALA A 56 -5.88 3.76 -8.66
CA ALA A 56 -5.65 5.19 -8.80
C ALA A 56 -6.79 5.99 -8.15
N GLU A 57 -8.04 5.53 -8.31
CA GLU A 57 -9.21 6.12 -7.65
C GLU A 57 -9.05 6.11 -6.12
N TYR A 58 -8.48 5.05 -5.54
CA TYR A 58 -8.20 5.00 -4.10
C TYR A 58 -7.17 6.06 -3.70
N CYS A 59 -6.18 6.32 -4.55
CA CYS A 59 -5.20 7.39 -4.32
C CYS A 59 -5.82 8.79 -4.40
N GLU A 60 -6.98 8.95 -5.02
CA GLU A 60 -7.71 10.20 -5.14
C GLU A 60 -8.67 10.46 -3.96
N PHE A 61 -8.80 9.53 -3.00
CA PHE A 61 -9.55 9.79 -1.78
C PHE A 61 -8.83 10.80 -0.89
N ASN A 62 -9.61 11.52 -0.06
CA ASN A 62 -9.13 12.63 0.78
C ASN A 62 -7.80 12.34 1.50
N LEU A 63 -7.70 11.24 2.24
CA LEU A 63 -6.50 10.90 3.02
C LEU A 63 -5.29 10.48 2.17
N PRO A 64 -5.39 9.44 1.32
CA PRO A 64 -4.26 9.01 0.51
C PRO A 64 -3.80 10.09 -0.48
N SER A 65 -4.68 10.95 -1.00
CA SER A 65 -4.27 12.06 -1.87
C SER A 65 -3.42 13.12 -1.18
N GLU A 66 -3.55 13.30 0.14
CA GLU A 66 -2.71 14.19 0.93
C GLU A 66 -1.40 13.51 1.38
N LEU A 67 -1.45 12.23 1.75
CA LEU A 67 -0.29 11.48 2.26
C LEU A 67 0.64 11.00 1.15
N LEU A 68 0.11 10.45 0.06
CA LEU A 68 0.87 9.88 -1.06
C LEU A 68 1.93 10.85 -1.63
N PRO A 69 1.60 12.13 -1.98
CA PRO A 69 2.60 13.05 -2.50
C PRO A 69 3.70 13.38 -1.48
N GLN A 70 3.39 13.40 -0.18
CA GLN A 70 4.41 13.62 0.86
C GLN A 70 5.36 12.43 0.98
N LEU A 71 4.83 11.22 0.89
CA LEU A 71 5.61 9.97 0.95
C LEU A 71 6.51 9.81 -0.28
N LEU A 72 5.98 10.12 -1.46
CA LEU A 72 6.74 10.15 -2.72
C LEU A 72 7.82 11.24 -2.69
N ALA A 73 7.48 12.46 -2.24
CA ALA A 73 8.45 13.56 -2.13
C ALA A 73 9.57 13.28 -1.11
N SER A 74 9.25 12.53 -0.04
CA SER A 74 10.23 12.11 0.97
C SER A 74 11.11 10.93 0.52
N GLY A 75 10.79 10.28 -0.62
CA GLY A 75 11.45 9.05 -1.06
C GLY A 75 11.18 7.84 -0.17
N GLN A 76 10.17 7.90 0.71
CA GLN A 76 9.77 6.79 1.57
C GLN A 76 8.94 5.74 0.80
N VAL A 77 8.19 6.21 -0.20
CA VAL A 77 7.43 5.41 -1.15
C VAL A 77 7.92 5.74 -2.55
N GLU A 78 7.97 4.74 -3.40
CA GLU A 78 8.40 4.89 -4.79
C GLU A 78 7.34 4.27 -5.71
N GLU A 79 6.88 5.05 -6.70
CA GLU A 79 5.96 4.54 -7.73
C GLU A 79 6.74 3.68 -8.72
N ILE A 80 6.22 2.49 -8.98
CA ILE A 80 6.83 1.52 -9.91
C ILE A 80 5.85 1.17 -11.02
N THR A 81 6.37 0.53 -12.06
CA THR A 81 5.54 0.02 -13.15
C THR A 81 4.88 -1.31 -12.79
N ALA A 82 3.85 -1.66 -13.54
CA ALA A 82 3.21 -2.99 -13.43
C ALA A 82 4.21 -4.13 -13.68
N GLU A 83 5.21 -3.90 -14.53
CA GLU A 83 6.25 -4.88 -14.87
C GLU A 83 7.16 -5.16 -13.67
N GLU A 84 7.62 -4.11 -12.97
CA GLU A 84 8.42 -4.23 -11.75
C GLU A 84 7.63 -4.92 -10.63
N TYR A 85 6.35 -4.62 -10.50
CA TYR A 85 5.46 -5.32 -9.56
C TYR A 85 5.29 -6.79 -9.94
N GLY A 86 5.12 -7.08 -11.24
CA GLY A 86 5.01 -8.45 -11.75
C GLY A 86 6.26 -9.30 -11.49
N ALA A 87 7.44 -8.69 -11.46
CA ALA A 87 8.69 -9.39 -11.17
C ALA A 87 8.81 -9.91 -9.73
N VAL A 88 8.16 -9.24 -8.77
CA VAL A 88 8.17 -9.61 -7.34
C VAL A 88 6.95 -10.43 -6.91
N LEU A 89 5.95 -10.56 -7.79
CA LEU A 89 4.84 -11.45 -7.53
C LEU A 89 5.38 -12.88 -7.44
N PRO A 90 4.93 -13.67 -6.44
CA PRO A 90 5.26 -15.08 -6.41
C PRO A 90 4.78 -15.70 -7.73
N GLN A 91 5.70 -16.21 -8.54
CA GLN A 91 5.39 -16.94 -9.77
C GLN A 91 4.71 -18.25 -9.37
N GLY A 92 3.41 -18.18 -9.10
CA GLY A 92 2.68 -19.26 -8.43
C GLY A 92 1.22 -18.91 -8.19
N ALA A 93 0.51 -18.51 -9.24
CA ALA A 93 -0.92 -18.74 -9.35
C ALA A 93 -1.14 -19.47 -10.68
N ASP A 94 -0.85 -20.78 -10.66
CA ASP A 94 -1.39 -21.76 -11.61
C ASP A 94 -2.86 -22.03 -11.25
#